data_AF-A0A6J1QZ21-F1
#
_entry.id   AF-A0A6J1QZ21-F1
#
_cell.length_a   1.000
_cell.length_b   1.000
_cell.length_c   1.000
_cell.angle_alpha   90.00
_cell.angle_beta   90.00
_cell.angle_gamma   90.00
#
_symmetry.space_group_name_H-M   'P 1'
#
loop_
_entity.id
_entity.type
_entity.pdbx_description
1 polymer ?
#
loop_
_entity_poly.entity_id
_entity_poly.type
_entity_poly.pdbx_seq_one_letter_code
_entity_poly.pdbx_strand_id
1 'polypeptide(L)'
;MSSQALLHGLPETPFKYKSGIRDELIADLRKAIINGEYLQQSEIEEKIDALCKWMCTTPKKSVYRLDRFTDYYTNDLNSLYKALKQDDKPDPSIHFLPDLPNGIVAVDSWDSSVSLDLKRCPGEIIVDAICGAAVLRGSHVYAPGVIGMPNGLTINTKVSVFADVTGQCKKGLIKPYANSNKVYLGNGILRQTRKELFCKPTRNPCGVAIIMTDVISQVPQLNLNNESLRPHALLQNLPSIVCSLVLNPQPGETILDMCAAPGNKTTHISLLMKGQGTIIALEKNPGKVMRFKEKCNDKNIKIFCYDATKAVMPVIERERSLAHTDGPPFEENNFDRILLDTPCSALGQRPQLYNTITSAQLHSYVPLQRSLFSAAVRLLKPKGILVYSTCTVTIAENEGIIAWALKQFPKLKLESVKDQIKTDKYGTQGYIIDGLTNENAKKVCRFGPESDSVGFFIACLTKCS
;
A
#
# COMPACT_ATOMS: atom_id res chain seq x y z
N MET A 1 -15.30 3.48 -27.98
CA MET A 1 -15.05 2.26 -27.19
C MET A 1 -15.48 2.55 -25.77
N SER A 2 -16.28 1.68 -25.14
CA SER A 2 -16.67 1.86 -23.73
C SER A 2 -15.46 1.67 -22.81
N SER A 3 -15.46 2.30 -21.63
CA SER A 3 -14.41 2.15 -20.61
C SER A 3 -14.23 0.68 -20.20
N GLN A 4 -15.33 -0.08 -20.07
CA GLN A 4 -15.31 -1.51 -19.77
C GLN A 4 -14.55 -2.34 -20.82
N ALA A 5 -14.74 -2.07 -22.12
CA ALA A 5 -14.00 -2.77 -23.18
C ALA A 5 -12.48 -2.49 -23.13
N LEU A 6 -12.07 -1.32 -22.64
CA LEU A 6 -10.66 -0.95 -22.50
C LEU A 6 -10.03 -1.49 -21.21
N LEU A 7 -10.82 -1.73 -20.16
CA LEU A 7 -10.38 -2.44 -18.94
C LEU A 7 -10.03 -3.90 -19.24
N HIS A 8 -10.66 -4.53 -20.24
CA HIS A 8 -10.22 -5.83 -20.78
C HIS A 8 -8.84 -5.80 -21.45
N GLY A 9 -8.27 -4.62 -21.70
CA GLY A 9 -6.91 -4.45 -22.22
C GLY A 9 -5.81 -4.45 -21.14
N LEU A 10 -6.16 -4.64 -19.87
CA LEU A 10 -5.20 -4.84 -18.79
C LEU A 10 -4.52 -6.21 -18.92
N PRO A 11 -3.28 -6.37 -18.42
CA PRO A 11 -2.59 -7.65 -18.49
C PRO A 11 -3.32 -8.72 -17.64
N GLU A 12 -3.35 -9.97 -18.12
CA GLU A 12 -3.91 -11.11 -17.36
C GLU A 12 -3.07 -11.49 -16.13
N THR A 13 -1.82 -11.04 -16.09
CA THR A 13 -0.92 -11.24 -14.95
C THR A 13 0.09 -10.10 -14.84
N PRO A 14 0.41 -9.63 -13.62
CA PRO A 14 1.38 -8.56 -13.44
C PRO A 14 2.83 -9.04 -13.62
N PHE A 15 3.08 -10.34 -13.62
CA PHE A 15 4.43 -10.88 -13.47
C PHE A 15 5.22 -10.89 -14.78
N LYS A 16 6.47 -10.40 -14.71
CA LYS A 16 7.46 -10.60 -15.76
C LYS A 16 7.83 -12.08 -15.91
N TYR A 17 8.08 -12.76 -14.78
CA TYR A 17 8.46 -14.18 -14.72
C TYR A 17 7.23 -15.05 -14.44
N LYS A 18 6.32 -15.10 -15.44
CA LYS A 18 4.95 -15.63 -15.29
C LYS A 18 4.87 -17.05 -14.72
N SER A 19 5.55 -18.02 -15.32
CA SER A 19 5.49 -19.42 -14.91
C SER A 19 6.04 -19.62 -13.50
N GLY A 20 7.26 -19.15 -13.25
CA GLY A 20 7.93 -19.34 -11.95
C GLY A 20 7.13 -18.78 -10.77
N ILE A 21 6.60 -17.56 -10.86
CA ILE A 21 5.80 -17.00 -9.77
C ILE A 21 4.43 -17.67 -9.66
N ARG A 22 3.81 -18.04 -10.79
CA ARG A 22 2.54 -18.77 -10.76
C ARG A 22 2.67 -20.12 -10.04
N ASP A 23 3.74 -20.87 -10.32
CA ASP A 23 4.00 -22.15 -9.69
C ASP A 23 4.21 -22.01 -8.17
N GLU A 24 4.90 -20.95 -7.74
CA GLU A 24 5.05 -20.63 -6.31
C GLU A 24 3.71 -20.32 -5.63
N LEU A 25 2.85 -19.53 -6.28
CA LEU A 25 1.52 -19.20 -5.74
C LEU A 25 0.62 -20.44 -5.64
N ILE A 26 0.69 -21.34 -6.62
CA ILE A 26 -0.01 -22.64 -6.59
C ILE A 26 0.50 -23.48 -5.42
N ALA A 27 1.82 -23.63 -5.30
CA ALA A 27 2.43 -24.40 -4.22
C ALA A 27 2.09 -23.82 -2.84
N ASP A 28 1.94 -22.49 -2.74
CA ASP A 28 1.57 -21.84 -1.50
C ASP A 28 0.08 -22.05 -1.16
N LEU A 29 -0.82 -21.88 -2.14
CA LEU A 29 -2.27 -22.06 -1.95
C LEU A 29 -2.65 -23.52 -1.65
N ARG A 30 -1.87 -24.52 -2.12
CA ARG A 30 -2.05 -25.94 -1.76
C ARG A 30 -2.03 -26.20 -0.25
N LYS A 31 -1.43 -25.31 0.55
CA LYS A 31 -1.38 -25.45 2.01
C LYS A 31 -2.71 -25.12 2.68
N ALA A 32 -3.63 -24.47 1.97
CA ALA A 32 -4.93 -24.09 2.51
C ALA A 32 -5.86 -25.31 2.61
N ILE A 33 -6.57 -25.38 3.74
CA ILE A 33 -7.60 -26.37 4.02
C ILE A 33 -8.95 -25.62 3.96
N ILE A 34 -9.86 -26.06 3.10
CA ILE A 34 -11.20 -25.49 2.96
C ILE A 34 -12.23 -26.58 3.21
N ASN A 35 -13.19 -26.33 4.10
CA ASN A 35 -14.21 -27.30 4.50
C ASN A 35 -13.65 -28.65 5.03
N GLY A 36 -12.45 -28.62 5.60
CA GLY A 36 -11.78 -29.83 6.12
C GLY A 36 -10.98 -30.62 5.09
N GLU A 37 -10.96 -30.20 3.83
CA GLU A 37 -10.23 -30.85 2.74
C GLU A 37 -9.20 -29.92 2.09
N TYR A 38 -8.18 -30.51 1.49
CA TYR A 38 -7.24 -29.77 0.66
C TYR A 38 -7.86 -29.48 -0.71
N LEU A 39 -7.52 -28.31 -1.26
CA LEU A 39 -8.03 -27.90 -2.56
C LEU A 39 -7.51 -28.80 -3.68
N GLN A 40 -8.39 -29.11 -4.63
CA GLN A 40 -8.01 -29.82 -5.85
C GLN A 40 -7.15 -28.93 -6.76
N GLN A 41 -6.26 -29.53 -7.55
CA GLN A 41 -5.32 -28.80 -8.40
C GLN A 41 -6.03 -27.85 -9.38
N SER A 42 -7.17 -28.26 -9.97
CA SER A 42 -7.95 -27.43 -10.89
C SER A 42 -8.53 -26.19 -10.22
N GLU A 43 -9.04 -26.33 -8.99
CA GLU A 43 -9.59 -25.21 -8.23
C GLU A 43 -8.50 -24.21 -7.82
N ILE A 44 -7.32 -24.71 -7.46
CA ILE A 44 -6.16 -23.87 -7.15
C ILE A 44 -5.76 -23.04 -8.37
N GLU A 45 -5.65 -23.66 -9.53
CA GLU A 45 -5.28 -22.96 -10.77
C GLU A 45 -6.28 -21.86 -11.12
N GLU A 46 -7.58 -22.15 -11.05
CA GLU A 46 -8.64 -21.16 -11.28
C GLU A 46 -8.53 -19.97 -10.30
N LYS A 47 -8.35 -20.25 -9.01
CA LYS A 47 -8.18 -19.19 -8.00
C LYS A 47 -6.92 -18.35 -8.25
N ILE A 48 -5.82 -18.96 -8.67
CA ILE A 48 -4.57 -18.23 -8.97
C ILE A 48 -4.70 -17.39 -10.22
N ASP A 49 -5.38 -17.87 -11.27
CA ASP A 49 -5.61 -17.10 -12.48
C ASP A 49 -6.55 -15.91 -12.20
N ALA A 50 -7.62 -16.11 -11.41
CA ALA A 50 -8.48 -15.04 -10.94
C ALA A 50 -7.72 -14.01 -10.08
N LEU A 51 -6.84 -14.48 -9.18
CA LEU A 51 -5.99 -13.62 -8.35
C LEU A 51 -5.03 -12.78 -9.21
N CYS A 52 -4.38 -13.38 -10.22
CA CYS A 52 -3.50 -12.69 -11.16
C CYS A 52 -4.21 -11.57 -11.91
N LYS A 53 -5.40 -11.87 -12.44
CA LYS A 53 -6.22 -10.87 -13.12
C LYS A 53 -6.65 -9.76 -12.16
N TRP A 54 -7.10 -10.11 -10.97
CA TRP A 54 -7.50 -9.16 -9.95
C TRP A 54 -6.37 -8.21 -9.52
N MET A 55 -5.14 -8.70 -9.38
CA MET A 55 -3.96 -7.87 -9.07
C MET A 55 -3.76 -6.74 -10.10
N CYS A 56 -4.09 -6.97 -11.37
CA CYS A 56 -3.98 -5.98 -12.44
C CYS A 56 -5.09 -4.92 -12.44
N THR A 57 -6.19 -5.17 -11.75
CA THR A 57 -7.36 -4.26 -11.72
C THR A 57 -7.23 -3.17 -10.67
N THR A 58 -7.85 -2.02 -10.93
CA THR A 58 -7.89 -0.89 -9.99
C THR A 58 -9.03 -1.08 -8.99
N PRO A 59 -8.79 -0.88 -7.67
CA PRO A 59 -9.88 -0.83 -6.69
C PRO A 59 -10.88 0.27 -7.03
N LYS A 60 -12.18 -0.01 -6.91
CA LYS A 60 -13.24 0.95 -7.25
C LYS A 60 -13.35 2.10 -6.25
N LYS A 61 -12.75 1.97 -5.07
CA LYS A 61 -12.78 2.98 -4.01
C LYS A 61 -11.38 3.44 -3.64
N SER A 62 -11.21 4.76 -3.54
CA SER A 62 -10.03 5.39 -2.96
C SER A 62 -10.34 5.83 -1.54
N VAL A 63 -9.50 5.44 -0.58
CA VAL A 63 -9.72 5.75 0.84
C VAL A 63 -8.74 6.82 1.30
N TYR A 64 -9.28 7.82 1.96
CA TYR A 64 -8.57 8.95 2.52
C TYR A 64 -8.73 8.98 4.04
N ARG A 65 -7.64 9.31 4.71
CA ARG A 65 -7.60 9.59 6.15
C ARG A 65 -7.51 11.09 6.35
N LEU A 66 -8.39 11.68 7.15
CA LEU A 66 -8.39 13.10 7.47
C LEU A 66 -7.48 13.35 8.68
N ASP A 67 -6.41 14.12 8.49
CA ASP A 67 -5.31 14.27 9.45
C ASP A 67 -5.47 15.51 10.36
N ARG A 68 -6.52 15.53 11.19
CA ARG A 68 -6.75 16.61 12.17
C ARG A 68 -7.24 16.12 13.52
N PHE A 69 -6.80 16.80 14.59
CA PHE A 69 -7.16 16.56 15.99
C PHE A 69 -8.49 17.20 16.42
N THR A 70 -9.42 17.44 15.49
CA THR A 70 -10.65 18.19 15.77
C THR A 70 -11.89 17.40 15.40
N ASP A 71 -12.93 17.49 16.22
CA ASP A 71 -14.22 16.79 16.00
C ASP A 71 -15.00 17.31 14.77
N TYR A 72 -14.51 18.36 14.10
CA TYR A 72 -15.15 18.99 12.94
C TYR A 72 -14.37 18.73 11.63
N TYR A 73 -14.51 17.53 11.09
CA TYR A 73 -13.95 17.13 9.78
C TYR A 73 -14.66 17.76 8.57
N THR A 74 -15.73 18.53 8.78
CA THR A 74 -16.56 19.14 7.72
C THR A 74 -15.74 20.02 6.76
N ASN A 75 -14.76 20.77 7.28
CA ASN A 75 -13.89 21.61 6.46
C ASN A 75 -12.93 20.78 5.60
N ASP A 76 -12.43 19.66 6.11
CA ASP A 76 -11.51 18.79 5.36
C ASP A 76 -12.25 18.00 4.28
N LEU A 77 -13.46 17.53 4.58
CA LEU A 77 -14.36 16.94 3.60
C LEU A 77 -14.70 17.91 2.48
N ASN A 78 -15.09 19.15 2.81
CA ASN A 78 -15.37 20.17 1.82
C ASN A 78 -14.14 20.51 0.96
N SER A 79 -12.95 20.50 1.57
CA SER A 79 -11.69 20.72 0.85
C SER A 79 -11.39 19.56 -0.09
N LEU A 80 -11.57 18.31 0.35
CA LEU A 80 -11.43 17.12 -0.47
C LEU A 80 -12.44 17.09 -1.63
N TYR A 81 -13.70 17.42 -1.36
CA TYR A 81 -14.73 17.56 -2.39
C TYR A 81 -14.32 18.59 -3.44
N LYS A 82 -13.92 19.80 -3.03
CA LYS A 82 -13.46 20.85 -3.96
C LYS A 82 -12.23 20.41 -4.74
N ALA A 83 -11.31 19.69 -4.09
CA ALA A 83 -10.11 19.17 -4.72
C ALA A 83 -10.40 18.05 -5.72
N LEU A 84 -11.50 17.31 -5.60
CA LEU A 84 -11.87 16.23 -6.53
C LEU A 84 -12.92 16.65 -7.56
N LYS A 85 -13.55 17.83 -7.39
CA LYS A 85 -14.54 18.35 -8.31
C LYS A 85 -13.91 18.70 -9.66
N GLN A 86 -14.55 18.25 -10.73
CA GLN A 86 -14.16 18.51 -12.12
C GLN A 86 -15.35 19.10 -12.86
N ASP A 87 -15.12 20.15 -13.65
CA ASP A 87 -16.18 20.98 -14.23
C ASP A 87 -17.07 20.21 -15.24
N ASP A 88 -16.52 19.19 -15.90
CA ASP A 88 -17.19 18.38 -16.92
C ASP A 88 -17.68 17.02 -16.43
N LYS A 89 -17.55 16.71 -15.12
CA LYS A 89 -17.90 15.42 -14.53
C LYS A 89 -18.94 15.59 -13.42
N PRO A 90 -19.67 14.51 -13.06
CA PRO A 90 -20.54 14.54 -11.88
C PRO A 90 -19.75 14.83 -10.61
N ASP A 91 -20.45 15.36 -9.62
CA ASP A 91 -19.90 15.55 -8.29
C ASP A 91 -19.35 14.22 -7.72
N PRO A 92 -18.17 14.23 -7.08
CA PRO A 92 -17.57 13.01 -6.54
C PRO A 92 -18.42 12.44 -5.40
N SER A 93 -18.63 11.12 -5.40
CA SER A 93 -19.25 10.40 -4.29
C SER A 93 -18.24 10.25 -3.16
N ILE A 94 -18.44 11.00 -2.08
CA ILE A 94 -17.57 11.02 -0.90
C ILE A 94 -18.42 10.67 0.33
N HIS A 95 -18.05 9.62 1.06
CA HIS A 95 -18.80 9.16 2.22
C HIS A 95 -17.88 8.58 3.30
N PHE A 96 -18.32 8.68 4.57
CA PHE A 96 -17.65 8.00 5.66
C PHE A 96 -17.81 6.48 5.55
N LEU A 97 -16.76 5.76 5.95
CA LEU A 97 -16.87 4.31 6.07
C LEU A 97 -17.61 3.94 7.36
N PRO A 98 -18.68 3.13 7.31
CA PRO A 98 -19.50 2.80 8.48
C PRO A 98 -18.71 2.05 9.55
N ASP A 99 -19.08 2.19 10.83
CA ASP A 99 -18.43 1.54 11.98
C ASP A 99 -16.95 1.93 12.23
N LEU A 100 -16.31 2.69 11.33
CA LEU A 100 -14.99 3.25 11.52
C LEU A 100 -15.07 4.70 12.04
N PRO A 101 -14.00 5.21 12.67
CA PRO A 101 -13.95 6.60 13.11
C PRO A 101 -14.25 7.61 11.98
N ASN A 102 -14.92 8.71 12.32
CA ASN A 102 -15.36 9.80 11.42
C ASN A 102 -14.21 10.57 10.71
N GLY A 103 -12.97 10.07 10.74
CA GLY A 103 -11.83 10.60 9.98
C GLY A 103 -11.46 9.74 8.76
N ILE A 104 -12.23 8.68 8.45
CA ILE A 104 -11.92 7.74 7.36
C ILE A 104 -13.01 7.81 6.31
N VAL A 105 -12.62 8.22 5.11
CA VAL A 105 -13.54 8.59 4.03
C VAL A 105 -13.22 7.77 2.79
N ALA A 106 -14.25 7.26 2.14
CA ALA A 106 -14.15 6.63 0.83
C ALA A 106 -14.63 7.58 -0.27
N VAL A 107 -13.93 7.54 -1.40
CA VAL A 107 -14.28 8.19 -2.65
C VAL A 107 -14.52 7.09 -3.68
N ASP A 108 -15.74 7.03 -4.23
CA ASP A 108 -16.05 6.04 -5.26
C ASP A 108 -15.53 6.49 -6.63
N SER A 109 -15.18 5.53 -7.47
CA SER A 109 -14.99 5.75 -8.90
C SER A 109 -16.30 6.18 -9.54
N TRP A 110 -16.23 6.98 -10.60
CA TRP A 110 -17.44 7.32 -11.36
C TRP A 110 -18.09 6.09 -11.96
N ASP A 111 -19.42 6.14 -12.07
CA ASP A 111 -20.21 5.11 -12.71
C ASP A 111 -19.84 4.96 -14.20
N SER A 112 -20.03 3.77 -14.76
CA SER A 112 -19.77 3.50 -16.18
C SER A 112 -20.62 4.31 -17.17
N SER A 113 -21.71 4.93 -16.71
CA SER A 113 -22.53 5.86 -17.50
C SER A 113 -21.87 7.22 -17.71
N VAL A 114 -20.84 7.58 -16.94
CA VAL A 114 -20.14 8.86 -17.11
C VAL A 114 -19.37 8.87 -18.42
N SER A 115 -19.66 9.86 -19.26
CA SER A 115 -19.03 10.01 -20.57
C SER A 115 -17.55 10.40 -20.43
N LEU A 116 -16.68 9.58 -21.01
CA LEU A 116 -15.24 9.81 -21.08
C LEU A 116 -14.80 9.98 -22.53
N ASP A 117 -13.99 10.98 -22.83
CA ASP A 117 -13.36 11.09 -24.14
C ASP A 117 -12.09 10.22 -24.21
N LEU A 118 -12.30 8.95 -24.55
CA LEU A 118 -11.26 7.93 -24.68
C LEU A 118 -10.83 7.70 -26.14
N LYS A 119 -11.15 8.61 -27.06
CA LYS A 119 -10.66 8.50 -28.44
C LYS A 119 -9.14 8.71 -28.46
N ARG A 120 -8.40 7.75 -29.02
CA ARG A 120 -6.94 7.82 -29.06
C ARG A 120 -6.48 9.01 -29.91
N CYS A 121 -5.54 9.77 -29.37
CA CYS A 121 -4.87 10.89 -30.00
C CYS A 121 -3.58 10.42 -30.69
N PRO A 122 -3.14 11.07 -31.79
CA PRO A 122 -1.87 10.75 -32.43
C PRO A 122 -0.65 10.95 -31.53
N GLY A 123 -0.72 11.92 -30.60
CA GLY A 123 0.32 12.18 -29.62
C GLY A 123 0.31 11.14 -28.50
N GLU A 124 1.09 10.07 -28.65
CA GLU A 124 1.23 9.04 -27.64
C GLU A 124 2.37 9.34 -26.64
N ILE A 125 2.05 9.32 -25.35
CA ILE A 125 3.03 9.41 -24.26
C ILE A 125 3.18 8.04 -23.61
N ILE A 126 4.41 7.58 -23.41
CA ILE A 126 4.71 6.33 -22.72
C ILE A 126 5.24 6.63 -21.32
N VAL A 127 4.60 6.06 -20.32
CA VAL A 127 5.02 6.13 -18.91
C VAL A 127 5.49 4.76 -18.41
N ASP A 128 6.24 4.76 -17.32
CA ASP A 128 6.58 3.51 -16.63
C ASP A 128 5.33 2.88 -15.98
N ALA A 129 5.42 1.58 -15.66
CA ALA A 129 4.30 0.83 -15.08
C ALA A 129 3.86 1.35 -13.69
N ILE A 130 4.77 1.93 -12.90
CA ILE A 130 4.48 2.47 -11.56
C ILE A 130 3.66 3.76 -11.71
N CYS A 131 4.09 4.65 -12.61
CA CYS A 131 3.36 5.85 -12.99
C CYS A 131 2.01 5.48 -13.60
N GLY A 132 1.95 4.43 -14.44
CA GLY A 132 0.70 3.91 -14.98
C GLY A 132 -0.28 3.47 -13.91
N ALA A 133 0.19 2.69 -12.92
CA ALA A 133 -0.62 2.28 -11.78
C ALA A 133 -1.10 3.48 -10.93
N ALA A 134 -0.23 4.49 -10.74
CA ALA A 134 -0.60 5.72 -10.04
C ALA A 134 -1.67 6.52 -10.79
N VAL A 135 -1.58 6.64 -12.12
CA VAL A 135 -2.60 7.28 -12.97
C VAL A 135 -3.94 6.56 -12.84
N LEU A 136 -3.95 5.23 -12.88
CA LEU A 136 -5.15 4.44 -12.65
C LEU A 136 -5.76 4.66 -11.26
N ARG A 137 -4.97 5.07 -10.27
CA ARG A 137 -5.41 5.44 -8.92
C ARG A 137 -5.74 6.93 -8.75
N GLY A 138 -5.94 7.67 -9.85
CA GLY A 138 -6.36 9.08 -9.83
C GLY A 138 -5.21 10.08 -9.84
N SER A 139 -3.98 9.65 -10.10
CA SER A 139 -2.83 10.56 -10.24
C SER A 139 -2.76 11.20 -11.63
N HIS A 140 -2.09 12.35 -11.70
CA HIS A 140 -1.59 12.90 -12.96
C HIS A 140 -0.24 12.29 -13.33
N VAL A 141 0.24 12.55 -14.55
CA VAL A 141 1.58 12.11 -14.94
C VAL A 141 2.58 13.17 -14.54
N TYR A 142 3.52 12.81 -13.67
CA TYR A 142 4.65 13.65 -13.30
C TYR A 142 5.86 13.35 -14.17
N ALA A 143 6.69 14.36 -14.41
CA ALA A 143 7.88 14.30 -15.25
C ALA A 143 8.75 13.03 -15.07
N PRO A 144 9.10 12.60 -13.84
CA PRO A 144 9.94 11.43 -13.64
C PRO A 144 9.37 10.12 -14.22
N GLY A 145 8.05 10.01 -14.32
CA GLY A 145 7.36 8.81 -14.81
C GLY A 145 7.27 8.71 -16.34
N VAL A 146 7.62 9.78 -17.07
CA VAL A 146 7.57 9.77 -18.54
C VAL A 146 8.82 9.09 -19.11
N ILE A 147 8.62 8.00 -19.86
CA ILE A 147 9.71 7.27 -20.54
C ILE A 147 9.84 7.69 -22.01
N GLY A 148 8.73 7.82 -22.73
CA GLY A 148 8.71 8.07 -24.18
C GLY A 148 7.76 9.18 -24.58
N MET A 149 8.18 9.99 -25.54
CA MET A 149 7.39 11.12 -26.06
C MET A 149 7.85 11.46 -27.48
N PRO A 150 6.94 11.57 -28.48
CA PRO A 150 7.32 11.95 -29.82
C PRO A 150 7.78 13.41 -29.91
N ASN A 151 8.49 13.75 -30.99
CA ASN A 151 8.87 15.13 -31.28
C ASN A 151 7.66 15.95 -31.75
N GLY A 152 7.71 17.27 -31.53
CA GLY A 152 6.76 18.21 -32.12
C GLY A 152 5.43 18.38 -31.38
N LEU A 153 5.21 17.70 -30.24
CA LEU A 153 4.04 17.96 -29.40
C LEU A 153 4.14 19.33 -28.72
N THR A 154 3.05 20.09 -28.75
CA THR A 154 2.94 21.42 -28.15
C THR A 154 2.18 21.36 -26.82
N ILE A 155 2.57 22.18 -25.85
CA ILE A 155 1.85 22.31 -24.56
C ILE A 155 0.38 22.68 -24.83
N ASN A 156 -0.51 22.27 -23.94
CA ASN A 156 -1.97 22.44 -24.04
C ASN A 156 -2.65 21.59 -25.12
N THR A 157 -1.93 20.69 -25.79
CA THR A 157 -2.55 19.70 -26.68
C THR A 157 -3.01 18.47 -25.94
N LYS A 158 -4.06 17.82 -26.47
CA LYS A 158 -4.56 16.55 -25.98
C LYS A 158 -3.67 15.40 -26.46
N VAL A 159 -3.31 14.52 -25.54
CA VAL A 159 -2.43 13.38 -25.78
C VAL A 159 -3.02 12.11 -25.17
N SER A 160 -2.64 10.95 -25.73
CA SER A 160 -2.99 9.63 -25.19
C SER A 160 -1.82 9.07 -24.38
N VAL A 161 -2.09 8.60 -23.17
CA VAL A 161 -1.06 8.07 -22.27
C VAL A 161 -1.15 6.55 -22.20
N PHE A 162 0.01 5.90 -22.30
CA PHE A 162 0.16 4.45 -22.22
C PHE A 162 1.21 4.05 -21.19
N ALA A 163 0.98 2.98 -20.46
CA ALA A 163 1.99 2.36 -19.60
C ALA A 163 2.79 1.29 -20.35
N ASP A 164 4.11 1.31 -20.21
CA ASP A 164 4.96 0.19 -20.59
C ASP A 164 4.95 -0.87 -19.49
N VAL A 165 4.17 -1.93 -19.73
CA VAL A 165 4.04 -3.09 -18.83
C VAL A 165 5.00 -4.24 -19.19
N THR A 166 5.97 -3.96 -20.06
CA THR A 166 7.00 -4.93 -20.46
C THR A 166 8.40 -4.56 -19.97
N GLY A 167 8.61 -3.28 -19.62
CA GLY A 167 9.90 -2.73 -19.22
C GLY A 167 10.92 -2.65 -20.37
N GLN A 168 10.45 -2.62 -21.62
CA GLN A 168 11.30 -2.61 -22.82
C GLN A 168 11.44 -1.21 -23.45
N CYS A 169 10.59 -0.25 -23.06
CA CYS A 169 10.65 1.12 -23.56
C CYS A 169 11.91 1.83 -23.03
N LYS A 170 12.73 2.36 -23.93
CA LYS A 170 13.95 3.09 -23.56
C LYS A 170 13.62 4.53 -23.21
N LYS A 171 14.21 5.04 -22.12
CA LYS A 171 14.04 6.44 -21.70
C LYS A 171 14.46 7.39 -22.83
N GLY A 172 13.59 8.34 -23.14
CA GLY A 172 13.75 9.28 -24.24
C GLY A 172 13.34 8.73 -25.61
N LEU A 173 12.57 7.64 -25.70
CA LEU A 173 12.08 7.14 -27.00
C LEU A 173 11.31 8.24 -27.76
N ILE A 174 11.67 8.46 -29.03
CA ILE A 174 11.04 9.45 -29.94
C ILE A 174 10.00 8.78 -30.84
N LYS A 175 10.33 7.61 -31.37
CA LYS A 175 9.46 6.89 -32.31
C LYS A 175 8.24 6.34 -31.55
N PRO A 176 7.09 6.17 -32.22
CA PRO A 176 5.95 5.47 -31.64
C PRO A 176 6.39 4.12 -31.05
N TYR A 177 5.97 3.85 -29.82
CA TYR A 177 6.31 2.59 -29.17
C TYR A 177 5.46 1.48 -29.78
N ALA A 178 6.10 0.63 -30.59
CA ALA A 178 5.45 -0.39 -31.41
C ALA A 178 4.99 -1.64 -30.62
N ASN A 179 5.31 -1.74 -29.33
CA ASN A 179 4.90 -2.89 -28.53
C ASN A 179 3.37 -2.92 -28.36
N SER A 180 2.74 -4.00 -28.82
CA SER A 180 1.29 -4.19 -28.76
C SER A 180 0.76 -4.36 -27.34
N ASN A 181 1.61 -4.73 -26.38
CA ASN A 181 1.22 -5.00 -25.00
C ASN A 181 1.23 -3.75 -24.12
N LYS A 182 1.51 -2.55 -24.66
CA LYS A 182 1.38 -1.30 -23.90
C LYS A 182 -0.08 -1.09 -23.47
N VAL A 183 -0.30 -0.67 -22.23
CA VAL A 183 -1.65 -0.49 -21.69
C VAL A 183 -2.08 0.95 -21.89
N TYR A 184 -3.20 1.17 -22.57
CA TYR A 184 -3.81 2.50 -22.67
C TYR A 184 -4.40 2.91 -21.32
N LEU A 185 -4.01 4.07 -20.80
CA LEU A 185 -4.48 4.57 -19.51
C LEU A 185 -5.61 5.58 -19.66
N GLY A 186 -5.59 6.35 -20.74
CA GLY A 186 -6.52 7.45 -20.92
C GLY A 186 -5.90 8.61 -21.70
N ASN A 187 -6.63 9.72 -21.69
CA ASN A 187 -6.23 10.97 -22.32
C ASN A 187 -5.94 12.05 -21.28
N GLY A 188 -5.08 13.01 -21.66
CA GLY A 188 -4.78 14.16 -20.83
C GLY A 188 -4.22 15.33 -21.66
N ILE A 189 -3.94 16.43 -20.97
CA ILE A 189 -3.41 17.65 -21.58
C ILE A 189 -1.93 17.81 -21.23
N LEU A 190 -1.11 18.00 -22.26
CA LEU A 190 0.33 18.17 -22.13
C LEU A 190 0.69 19.48 -21.39
N ARG A 191 1.63 19.40 -20.45
CA ARG A 191 2.16 20.53 -19.67
C ARG A 191 3.66 20.73 -19.77
N GLN A 192 4.41 19.69 -20.19
CA GLN A 192 5.84 19.78 -20.38
C GLN A 192 6.23 19.29 -21.76
N THR A 193 7.13 20.02 -22.41
CA THR A 193 7.72 19.65 -23.68
C THR A 193 8.72 18.52 -23.52
N ARG A 194 9.01 17.85 -24.63
CA ARG A 194 10.07 16.83 -24.68
C ARG A 194 11.44 17.38 -24.26
N LYS A 195 11.74 18.64 -24.59
CA LYS A 195 13.01 19.30 -24.25
C LYS A 195 13.18 19.40 -22.74
N GLU A 196 12.12 19.78 -22.02
CA GLU A 196 12.14 19.87 -20.56
C GLU A 196 12.28 18.51 -19.89
N LEU A 197 11.71 17.45 -20.48
CA LEU A 197 11.75 16.10 -19.91
C LEU A 197 13.07 15.35 -20.14
N PHE A 198 13.75 15.56 -21.29
CA PHE A 198 14.85 14.67 -21.71
C PHE A 198 16.16 15.37 -22.10
N CYS A 199 16.25 16.70 -22.18
CA CYS A 199 17.51 17.34 -22.53
C CYS A 199 18.52 17.34 -21.37
N LYS A 200 19.82 17.25 -21.70
CA LYS A 200 20.94 17.18 -20.73
C LYS A 200 20.96 18.25 -19.61
N PRO A 201 20.43 19.49 -19.77
CA PRO A 201 20.40 20.45 -18.66
C PRO A 201 19.46 20.04 -17.52
N THR A 202 18.42 19.23 -17.77
CA THR A 202 17.44 18.83 -16.77
C THR A 202 17.91 17.54 -16.09
N ARG A 203 18.81 17.68 -15.10
CA ARG A 203 19.36 16.52 -14.35
C ARG A 203 18.28 15.69 -13.62
N ASN A 204 17.13 16.29 -13.27
CA ASN A 204 15.97 15.62 -12.70
C ASN A 204 14.69 16.41 -13.03
N PRO A 205 13.97 16.09 -14.12
CA PRO A 205 12.74 16.79 -14.45
C PRO A 205 11.70 16.54 -13.34
N CYS A 206 10.96 17.58 -12.95
CA CYS A 206 9.96 17.53 -11.89
C CYS A 206 8.69 18.27 -12.33
N GLY A 207 7.63 18.19 -11.50
CA GLY A 207 6.34 18.78 -11.81
C GLY A 207 5.45 17.89 -12.68
N VAL A 208 4.26 18.41 -13.00
CA VAL A 208 3.22 17.70 -13.76
C VAL A 208 3.53 17.81 -15.25
N ALA A 209 3.73 16.66 -15.89
CA ALA A 209 3.97 16.57 -17.33
C ALA A 209 2.68 16.47 -18.14
N ILE A 210 1.67 15.76 -17.62
CA ILE A 210 0.35 15.61 -18.24
C ILE A 210 -0.73 15.69 -17.15
N ILE A 211 -1.69 16.61 -17.33
CA ILE A 211 -2.93 16.65 -16.55
C ILE A 211 -3.90 15.66 -17.18
N MET A 212 -4.09 14.52 -16.54
CA MET A 212 -5.07 13.51 -16.97
C MET A 212 -6.49 14.08 -16.89
N THR A 213 -7.27 13.92 -17.97
CA THR A 213 -8.68 14.39 -18.06
C THR A 213 -9.64 13.22 -18.04
N ASP A 214 -9.31 12.13 -18.75
CA ASP A 214 -10.18 10.97 -18.89
C ASP A 214 -9.34 9.71 -18.72
N VAL A 215 -9.55 8.97 -17.64
CA VAL A 215 -8.78 7.75 -17.30
C VAL A 215 -9.71 6.55 -17.29
N ILE A 216 -9.24 5.43 -17.83
CA ILE A 216 -10.07 4.21 -18.00
C ILE A 216 -10.58 3.63 -16.68
N SER A 217 -9.93 3.92 -15.55
CA SER A 217 -10.33 3.46 -14.22
C SER A 217 -11.47 4.27 -13.61
N GLN A 218 -11.83 5.42 -14.17
CA GLN A 218 -12.87 6.32 -13.65
C GLN A 218 -12.64 6.80 -12.21
N VAL A 219 -11.43 6.65 -11.68
CA VAL A 219 -11.07 7.20 -10.36
C VAL A 219 -10.93 8.71 -10.49
N PRO A 220 -11.64 9.52 -9.68
CA PRO A 220 -11.53 10.97 -9.71
C PRO A 220 -10.09 11.43 -9.47
N GLN A 221 -9.62 12.37 -10.29
CA GLN A 221 -8.31 13.01 -10.15
C GLN A 221 -8.41 14.30 -9.34
N LEU A 222 -7.32 14.63 -8.65
CA LEU A 222 -7.20 15.90 -7.92
C LEU A 222 -7.08 17.08 -8.89
N ASN A 223 -7.97 18.06 -8.77
CA ASN A 223 -7.92 19.31 -9.48
C ASN A 223 -6.69 20.13 -9.06
N LEU A 224 -5.82 20.44 -10.02
CA LEU A 224 -4.56 21.16 -9.80
C LEU A 224 -4.70 22.69 -9.82
N ASN A 225 -5.90 23.23 -10.06
CA ASN A 225 -6.10 24.67 -10.29
C ASN A 225 -5.82 25.53 -9.04
N ASN A 226 -5.73 24.94 -7.84
CA ASN A 226 -5.38 25.70 -6.64
C ASN A 226 -4.66 24.82 -5.60
N GLU A 227 -3.35 25.06 -5.42
CA GLU A 227 -2.56 24.34 -4.42
C GLU A 227 -3.04 24.57 -2.97
N SER A 228 -3.72 25.68 -2.69
CA SER A 228 -4.33 25.93 -1.36
C SER A 228 -5.51 24.99 -1.06
N LEU A 229 -6.04 24.30 -2.07
CA LEU A 229 -7.07 23.26 -1.92
C LEU A 229 -6.47 21.86 -1.71
N ARG A 230 -5.15 21.72 -1.54
CA ARG A 230 -4.57 20.41 -1.19
C ARG A 230 -5.28 19.90 0.07
N PRO A 231 -6.01 18.78 -0.04
CA PRO A 231 -6.83 18.34 1.07
C PRO A 231 -5.90 17.99 2.23
N HIS A 232 -6.30 18.32 3.46
CA HIS A 232 -5.71 17.79 4.68
C HIS A 232 -6.13 16.32 4.86
N ALA A 233 -5.98 15.55 3.80
CA ALA A 233 -6.40 14.17 3.66
C ALA A 233 -5.26 13.38 3.04
N LEU A 234 -4.88 12.30 3.70
CA LEU A 234 -3.87 11.38 3.24
C LEU A 234 -4.53 10.21 2.52
N LEU A 235 -4.21 10.03 1.24
CA LEU A 235 -4.60 8.81 0.52
C LEU A 235 -3.89 7.60 1.15
N GLN A 236 -4.65 6.69 1.73
CA GLN A 236 -4.11 5.50 2.39
C GLN A 236 -5.10 4.35 2.21
N ASN A 237 -4.61 3.19 1.73
CA ASN A 237 -5.46 2.02 1.54
C ASN A 237 -6.12 1.62 2.88
N LEU A 238 -7.40 1.29 2.82
CA LEU A 238 -8.20 0.91 4.00
C LEU A 238 -7.51 -0.11 4.93
N PRO A 239 -6.94 -1.23 4.44
CA PRO A 239 -6.29 -2.19 5.33
C PRO A 239 -5.15 -1.59 6.14
N SER A 240 -4.40 -0.65 5.56
CA SER A 240 -3.32 0.05 6.27
C SER A 240 -3.82 1.01 7.34
N ILE A 241 -5.02 1.59 7.18
CA ILE A 241 -5.69 2.39 8.20
C ILE A 241 -6.16 1.47 9.33
N VAL A 242 -6.78 0.33 8.97
CA VAL A 242 -7.25 -0.69 9.92
C VAL A 242 -6.11 -1.20 10.81
N CYS A 243 -4.89 -1.38 10.30
CA CYS A 243 -3.73 -1.75 11.13
C CYS A 243 -3.55 -0.85 12.36
N SER A 244 -3.59 0.47 12.17
CA SER A 244 -3.42 1.43 13.27
C SER A 244 -4.60 1.40 14.23
N LEU A 245 -5.82 1.16 13.74
CA LEU A 245 -7.01 1.00 14.58
C LEU A 245 -6.95 -0.28 15.42
N VAL A 246 -6.51 -1.40 14.82
CA VAL A 246 -6.31 -2.69 15.51
C VAL A 246 -5.22 -2.59 16.57
N LEU A 247 -4.17 -1.80 16.32
CA LEU A 247 -3.13 -1.52 17.31
C LEU A 247 -3.71 -0.79 18.53
N ASN A 248 -4.75 0.03 18.34
CA ASN A 248 -5.45 0.77 19.38
C ASN A 248 -4.48 1.47 20.38
N PRO A 249 -3.58 2.35 19.88
CA PRO A 249 -2.58 3.02 20.72
C PRO A 249 -3.27 4.04 21.63
N GLN A 250 -2.84 4.11 22.90
CA GLN A 250 -3.40 5.05 23.87
C GLN A 250 -2.48 6.26 24.08
N PRO A 251 -3.04 7.44 24.36
CA PRO A 251 -2.27 8.61 24.79
C PRO A 251 -1.32 8.27 25.95
N GLY A 252 -0.05 8.67 25.83
CA GLY A 252 0.96 8.47 26.87
C GLY A 252 1.77 7.16 26.76
N GLU A 253 1.37 6.22 25.91
CA GLU A 253 2.10 4.97 25.70
C GLU A 253 3.40 5.16 24.90
N THR A 254 4.29 4.17 24.99
CA THR A 254 5.49 4.07 24.16
C THR A 254 5.30 2.99 23.10
N ILE A 255 5.26 3.41 21.83
CA ILE A 255 4.95 2.58 20.67
C ILE A 255 6.20 2.42 19.79
N LEU A 256 6.43 1.21 19.27
CA LEU A 256 7.46 0.96 18.26
C LEU A 256 6.82 0.65 16.90
N ASP A 257 7.18 1.40 15.87
CA ASP A 257 6.96 1.05 14.47
C ASP A 257 8.28 0.56 13.87
N MET A 258 8.40 -0.75 13.66
CA MET A 258 9.67 -1.39 13.31
C MET A 258 10.10 -1.16 11.86
N CYS A 259 9.19 -0.77 10.96
CA CYS A 259 9.42 -0.65 9.52
C CYS A 259 8.60 0.51 8.95
N ALA A 260 8.89 1.71 9.45
CA ALA A 260 7.93 2.81 9.48
C ALA A 260 7.77 3.57 8.15
N ALA A 261 8.82 3.68 7.33
CA ALA A 261 8.80 4.60 6.19
C ALA A 261 7.88 4.09 5.05
N PRO A 262 7.04 4.96 4.46
CA PRO A 262 7.14 6.43 4.46
C PRO A 262 6.44 7.15 5.63
N GLY A 263 5.88 6.43 6.61
CA GLY A 263 5.34 7.02 7.84
C GLY A 263 3.83 7.15 7.94
N ASN A 264 3.09 6.63 6.96
CA ASN A 264 1.63 6.79 6.95
C ASN A 264 0.99 6.10 8.17
N LYS A 265 1.37 4.88 8.53
CA LYS A 265 0.84 4.21 9.73
C LYS A 265 1.33 4.88 11.01
N THR A 266 2.60 5.30 11.05
CA THR A 266 3.21 6.00 12.20
C THR A 266 2.50 7.32 12.53
N THR A 267 2.22 8.14 11.51
CA THR A 267 1.47 9.40 11.67
C THR A 267 0.01 9.14 12.06
N HIS A 268 -0.58 8.03 11.61
CA HIS A 268 -1.91 7.62 12.08
C HIS A 268 -1.89 7.29 13.58
N ILE A 269 -0.88 6.54 14.04
CA ILE A 269 -0.70 6.19 15.44
C ILE A 269 -0.57 7.46 16.28
N SER A 270 0.23 8.43 15.83
CA SER A 270 0.36 9.73 16.46
C SER A 270 -0.97 10.48 16.57
N LEU A 271 -1.75 10.48 15.49
CA LEU A 271 -3.10 11.06 15.45
C LEU A 271 -4.03 10.41 16.50
N LEU A 272 -4.06 9.07 16.55
CA LEU A 272 -4.87 8.31 17.52
C LEU A 272 -4.45 8.55 18.97
N MET A 273 -3.15 8.75 19.21
CA MET A 273 -2.58 9.09 20.52
C MET A 273 -2.73 10.58 20.88
N LYS A 274 -3.36 11.39 20.03
CA LYS A 274 -3.54 12.84 20.24
C LYS A 274 -2.21 13.59 20.42
N GLY A 275 -1.14 13.10 19.78
CA GLY A 275 0.22 13.64 19.94
C GLY A 275 0.86 13.42 21.32
N GLN A 276 0.27 12.59 22.18
CA GLN A 276 0.77 12.32 23.54
C GLN A 276 1.48 10.96 23.62
N GLY A 277 2.54 10.84 24.42
CA GLY A 277 3.36 9.63 24.49
C GLY A 277 4.55 9.68 23.55
N THR A 278 5.13 8.53 23.22
CA THR A 278 6.32 8.43 22.34
C THR A 278 6.15 7.34 21.30
N ILE A 279 6.45 7.68 20.05
CA ILE A 279 6.49 6.73 18.94
C ILE A 279 7.91 6.65 18.42
N ILE A 280 8.51 5.47 18.49
CA ILE A 280 9.80 5.18 17.89
C ILE A 280 9.56 4.57 16.51
N ALA A 281 10.06 5.23 15.47
CA ALA A 281 9.97 4.76 14.09
C ALA A 281 11.34 4.32 13.58
N LEU A 282 11.49 3.05 13.23
CA LEU A 282 12.70 2.50 12.64
C LEU A 282 12.54 2.31 11.14
N GLU A 283 13.59 2.63 10.38
CA GLU A 283 13.70 2.28 8.96
C GLU A 283 15.17 2.08 8.61
N LYS A 284 15.48 1.04 7.83
CA LYS A 284 16.87 0.67 7.50
C LYS A 284 17.43 1.54 6.36
N ASN A 285 16.59 2.01 5.45
CA ASN A 285 17.02 2.77 4.29
C ASN A 285 17.18 4.27 4.62
N PRO A 286 18.39 4.85 4.51
CA PRO A 286 18.63 6.25 4.87
C PRO A 286 17.86 7.25 3.98
N GLY A 287 17.66 6.92 2.70
CA GLY A 287 16.89 7.77 1.79
C GLY A 287 15.40 7.81 2.13
N LYS A 288 14.84 6.68 2.59
CA LYS A 288 13.47 6.65 3.10
C LYS A 288 13.33 7.41 4.42
N VAL A 289 14.31 7.29 5.33
CA VAL A 289 14.36 8.04 6.58
C VAL A 289 14.40 9.55 6.32
N MET A 290 15.24 10.00 5.39
CA MET A 290 15.32 11.41 4.99
C MET A 290 13.95 11.93 4.52
N ARG A 291 13.31 11.24 3.58
CA ARG A 291 11.96 11.60 3.08
C ARG A 291 10.88 11.55 4.15
N PHE A 292 10.99 10.63 5.10
CA PHE A 292 10.04 10.54 6.21
C PHE A 292 10.22 11.73 7.16
N LYS A 293 11.45 12.07 7.54
CA LYS A 293 11.76 13.26 8.35
C LYS A 293 11.31 14.57 7.69
N GLU A 294 11.45 14.69 6.38
CA GLU A 294 10.98 15.87 5.62
C GLU A 294 9.46 16.07 5.68
N LYS A 295 8.70 14.98 5.85
CA LYS A 295 7.22 15.01 5.82
C LYS A 295 6.58 14.94 7.21
N CYS A 296 7.32 14.48 8.22
CA CYS A 296 6.82 14.25 9.55
C CYS A 296 6.99 15.51 10.42
N ASN A 297 5.87 16.11 10.80
CA ASN A 297 5.85 17.29 11.69
C ASN A 297 5.48 16.95 13.15
N ASP A 298 5.15 15.69 13.42
CA ASP A 298 4.70 15.24 14.72
C ASP A 298 5.86 15.14 15.72
N LYS A 299 5.75 15.88 16.83
CA LYS A 299 6.83 16.00 17.83
C LYS A 299 7.02 14.74 18.68
N ASN A 300 5.98 13.92 18.81
CA ASN A 300 6.01 12.64 19.55
C ASN A 300 6.61 11.49 18.73
N ILE A 301 6.98 11.68 17.46
CA ILE A 301 7.62 10.66 16.62
C ILE A 301 9.15 10.86 16.60
N LYS A 302 9.90 9.88 17.09
CA LYS A 302 11.37 9.81 16.98
C LYS A 302 11.76 8.84 15.86
N ILE A 303 12.36 9.35 14.78
CA ILE A 303 12.70 8.56 13.57
C ILE A 303 14.20 8.23 13.53
N PHE A 304 14.51 6.93 13.47
CA PHE A 304 15.89 6.41 13.43
C PHE A 304 16.17 5.60 12.16
N CYS A 305 17.37 5.82 11.59
CA CYS A 305 17.91 4.96 10.55
C CYS A 305 18.57 3.75 11.20
N TYR A 306 17.85 2.65 11.34
CA TYR A 306 18.31 1.49 12.10
C TYR A 306 17.73 0.17 11.57
N ASP A 307 18.50 -0.92 11.72
CA ASP A 307 18.04 -2.26 11.36
C ASP A 307 17.20 -2.84 12.50
N ALA A 308 15.88 -2.91 12.32
CA ALA A 308 14.97 -3.39 13.35
C ALA A 308 15.19 -4.86 13.77
N THR A 309 15.90 -5.67 12.97
CA THR A 309 16.31 -7.03 13.38
C THR A 309 17.33 -7.01 14.52
N LYS A 310 18.03 -5.89 14.71
CA LYS A 310 19.05 -5.67 15.75
C LYS A 310 18.57 -4.73 16.86
N ALA A 311 17.27 -4.42 16.90
CA ALA A 311 16.73 -3.43 17.83
C ALA A 311 16.75 -3.87 19.29
N VAL A 312 17.02 -5.15 19.60
CA VAL A 312 17.19 -5.63 20.98
C VAL A 312 18.64 -5.47 21.42
N MET A 313 18.85 -4.78 22.53
CA MET A 313 20.16 -4.51 23.11
C MET A 313 20.87 -5.83 23.51
N PRO A 314 22.07 -6.10 22.97
CA PRO A 314 22.91 -7.23 23.38
C PRO A 314 23.29 -7.17 24.86
N VAL A 315 23.44 -8.33 25.50
CA VAL A 315 23.79 -8.44 26.92
C VAL A 315 25.08 -7.70 27.26
N ILE A 316 26.11 -7.78 26.41
CA ILE A 316 27.42 -7.15 26.60
C ILE A 316 27.32 -5.61 26.63
N GLU A 317 26.37 -5.02 25.91
CA GLU A 317 26.15 -3.57 25.89
C GLU A 317 25.35 -3.09 27.11
N ARG A 318 24.51 -3.95 27.72
CA ARG A 318 23.79 -3.62 28.96
C ARG A 318 24.72 -3.36 30.14
N GLU A 319 25.82 -4.10 30.22
CA GLU A 319 26.80 -3.97 31.31
C GLU A 319 27.67 -2.70 31.18
N ARG A 320 27.76 -2.12 29.98
CA ARG A 320 28.57 -0.92 29.69
C ARG A 320 27.75 0.36 29.61
N SER A 321 26.45 0.25 29.35
CA SER A 321 25.57 1.41 29.19
C SER A 321 24.98 1.85 30.53
N LEU A 322 25.63 2.79 31.21
CA LEU A 322 25.06 3.52 32.35
C LEU A 322 24.10 4.65 31.91
N ALA A 323 23.94 4.88 30.60
CA ALA A 323 23.08 5.90 30.04
C ALA A 323 21.91 5.25 29.29
N HIS A 324 20.69 5.50 29.75
CA HIS A 324 19.50 5.19 28.97
C HIS A 324 19.52 6.04 27.70
N THR A 325 19.74 5.40 26.54
CA THR A 325 19.68 6.09 25.25
C THR A 325 18.24 6.21 24.80
N ASP A 326 17.87 7.41 24.36
CA ASP A 326 16.56 7.74 23.78
C ASP A 326 16.28 7.08 22.40
N GLY A 327 17.17 6.19 21.95
CA GLY A 327 17.18 5.56 20.62
C GLY A 327 17.76 4.15 20.63
N PRO A 328 17.71 3.43 19.49
CA PRO A 328 18.07 2.03 19.38
C PRO A 328 19.57 1.77 19.59
N PRO A 329 19.97 0.58 20.08
CA PRO A 329 19.11 -0.56 20.45
C PRO A 329 18.40 -0.37 21.80
N PHE A 330 17.37 -1.17 22.07
CA PHE A 330 16.48 -1.04 23.23
C PHE A 330 16.53 -2.27 24.15
N GLU A 331 16.25 -2.06 25.43
CA GLU A 331 16.06 -3.14 26.38
C GLU A 331 14.83 -4.01 26.03
N GLU A 332 14.81 -5.22 26.57
CA GLU A 332 13.64 -6.09 26.44
C GLU A 332 12.45 -5.54 27.23
N ASN A 333 11.23 -5.82 26.77
CA ASN A 333 10.00 -5.34 27.40
C ASN A 333 9.94 -3.80 27.55
N ASN A 334 10.35 -3.06 26.52
CA ASN A 334 10.40 -1.59 26.56
C ASN A 334 9.15 -0.92 25.96
N PHE A 335 8.36 -1.63 25.14
CA PHE A 335 7.25 -1.03 24.40
C PHE A 335 5.89 -1.56 24.83
N ASP A 336 4.92 -0.66 25.01
CA ASP A 336 3.54 -1.00 25.35
C ASP A 336 2.85 -1.64 24.14
N ARG A 337 3.15 -1.14 22.93
CA ARG A 337 2.70 -1.76 21.67
C ARG A 337 3.75 -1.69 20.58
N ILE A 338 3.66 -2.63 19.66
CA ILE A 338 4.53 -2.71 18.50
C ILE A 338 3.70 -2.89 17.23
N LEU A 339 3.92 -2.02 16.26
CA LEU A 339 3.50 -2.23 14.88
C LEU A 339 4.64 -2.87 14.11
N LEU A 340 4.37 -4.04 13.54
CA LEU A 340 5.28 -4.81 12.70
C LEU A 340 4.70 -4.89 11.28
N ASP A 341 4.75 -3.76 10.58
CA ASP A 341 4.39 -3.65 9.15
C ASP A 341 5.57 -4.09 8.27
N THR A 342 5.72 -5.39 8.07
CA THR A 342 6.97 -5.95 7.56
C THR A 342 7.21 -5.69 6.07
N PRO A 343 8.48 -5.59 5.65
CA PRO A 343 8.86 -5.79 4.25
C PRO A 343 8.35 -7.15 3.79
N CYS A 344 7.61 -7.15 2.69
CA CYS A 344 6.99 -8.33 2.10
C CYS A 344 7.12 -8.28 0.58
N SER A 345 6.71 -9.35 -0.08
CA SER A 345 6.68 -9.46 -1.55
C SER A 345 5.77 -8.44 -2.24
N ALA A 346 4.88 -7.78 -1.48
CA ALA A 346 3.97 -6.73 -1.95
C ALA A 346 3.06 -7.16 -3.12
N LEU A 347 2.76 -8.46 -3.23
CA LEU A 347 1.93 -9.02 -4.29
C LEU A 347 0.48 -8.52 -4.24
N GLY A 348 0.02 -8.01 -3.09
CA GLY A 348 -1.34 -7.51 -2.94
C GLY A 348 -1.57 -6.09 -3.47
N GLN A 349 -0.55 -5.39 -3.94
CA GLN A 349 -0.71 -4.02 -4.43
C GLN A 349 -1.60 -3.95 -5.67
N ARG A 350 -2.50 -2.96 -5.75
CA ARG A 350 -3.44 -2.80 -6.86
C ARG A 350 -3.64 -1.34 -7.32
N PRO A 351 -3.70 -1.09 -8.64
CA PRO A 351 -3.42 -2.06 -9.72
C PRO A 351 -1.92 -2.34 -9.82
N GLN A 352 -1.56 -3.56 -10.18
CA GLN A 352 -0.20 -3.95 -10.50
C GLN A 352 -0.08 -4.21 -12.00
N LEU A 353 0.61 -3.33 -12.70
CA LEU A 353 0.76 -3.44 -14.16
C LEU A 353 2.01 -4.21 -14.57
N TYR A 354 3.04 -4.22 -13.73
CA TYR A 354 4.29 -4.93 -13.99
C TYR A 354 5.02 -5.21 -12.67
N ASN A 355 5.43 -6.46 -12.48
CA ASN A 355 6.13 -6.93 -11.29
C ASN A 355 7.34 -7.80 -11.69
N THR A 356 8.52 -7.42 -11.21
CA THR A 356 9.80 -8.08 -11.53
C THR A 356 10.28 -9.02 -10.44
N ILE A 357 9.46 -9.32 -9.43
CA ILE A 357 9.81 -10.24 -8.35
C ILE A 357 10.22 -11.61 -8.91
N THR A 358 11.24 -12.20 -8.31
CA THR A 358 11.75 -13.54 -8.60
C THR A 358 11.39 -14.51 -7.48
N SER A 359 11.37 -15.82 -7.74
CA SER A 359 11.11 -16.82 -6.69
C SER A 359 12.10 -16.72 -5.53
N ALA A 360 13.38 -16.46 -5.81
CA ALA A 360 14.40 -16.25 -4.79
C ALA A 360 14.08 -15.04 -3.89
N GLN A 361 13.61 -13.93 -4.46
CA GLN A 361 13.15 -12.78 -3.67
C GLN A 361 11.90 -13.12 -2.85
N LEU A 362 10.93 -13.82 -3.44
CA LEU A 362 9.72 -14.26 -2.76
C LEU A 362 10.04 -15.09 -1.50
N HIS A 363 10.97 -16.04 -1.59
CA HIS A 363 11.38 -16.87 -0.45
C HIS A 363 12.22 -16.11 0.60
N SER A 364 12.87 -15.01 0.23
CA SER A 364 13.74 -14.25 1.14
C SER A 364 12.98 -13.49 2.24
N TYR A 365 11.69 -13.21 2.04
CA TYR A 365 10.89 -12.41 2.97
C TYR A 365 10.55 -13.16 4.26
N VAL A 366 10.22 -14.46 4.20
CA VAL A 366 9.82 -15.24 5.39
C VAL A 366 10.92 -15.27 6.47
N PRO A 367 12.20 -15.57 6.16
CA PRO A 367 13.27 -15.50 7.17
C PRO A 367 13.44 -14.10 7.79
N LEU A 368 13.37 -13.05 6.96
CA LEU A 368 13.47 -11.66 7.42
C LEU A 368 12.32 -11.31 8.37
N GLN A 369 11.09 -11.65 7.98
CA GLN A 369 9.88 -11.43 8.78
C GLN A 369 9.97 -12.14 10.13
N ARG A 370 10.44 -13.40 10.16
CA ARG A 370 10.67 -14.14 11.40
C ARG A 370 11.72 -13.48 12.30
N SER A 371 12.80 -12.94 11.72
CA SER A 371 13.82 -12.20 12.48
C SER A 371 13.25 -10.93 13.10
N LEU A 372 12.48 -10.14 12.33
CA LEU A 372 11.83 -8.93 12.84
C LEU A 372 10.79 -9.26 13.91
N PHE A 373 9.98 -10.30 13.70
CA PHE A 373 8.98 -10.77 14.66
C PHE A 373 9.63 -11.20 15.97
N SER A 374 10.74 -11.94 15.91
CA SER A 374 11.49 -12.36 17.11
C SER A 374 11.99 -11.17 17.92
N ALA A 375 12.49 -10.13 17.24
CA ALA A 375 12.89 -8.88 17.91
C ALA A 375 11.67 -8.17 18.53
N ALA A 376 10.55 -8.08 17.81
CA ALA A 376 9.30 -7.50 18.32
C ALA A 376 8.85 -8.15 19.64
N VAL A 377 8.80 -9.49 19.68
CA VAL A 377 8.34 -10.23 20.88
C VAL A 377 9.23 -9.98 22.10
N ARG A 378 10.55 -9.84 21.90
CA ARG A 378 11.50 -9.51 22.97
C ARG A 378 11.34 -8.07 23.47
N LEU A 379 11.08 -7.12 22.57
CA LEU A 379 10.88 -5.71 22.89
C LEU A 379 9.52 -5.39 23.50
N LEU A 380 8.52 -6.24 23.27
CA LEU A 380 7.14 -6.03 23.73
C LEU A 380 7.01 -6.30 25.23
N LYS A 381 6.39 -5.39 25.98
CA LYS A 381 6.07 -5.58 27.40
C LYS A 381 5.11 -6.76 27.62
N PRO A 382 5.13 -7.40 28.80
CA PRO A 382 4.02 -8.24 29.23
C PRO A 382 2.70 -7.46 29.16
N LYS A 383 1.64 -8.11 28.70
CA LYS A 383 0.33 -7.53 28.35
C LYS A 383 0.35 -6.52 27.19
N GLY A 384 1.49 -6.33 26.53
CA GLY A 384 1.60 -5.46 25.36
C GLY A 384 0.95 -6.07 24.11
N ILE A 385 0.63 -5.20 23.16
CA ILE A 385 -0.02 -5.55 21.88
C ILE A 385 1.00 -5.52 20.73
N LEU A 386 1.04 -6.57 19.92
CA LEU A 386 1.77 -6.66 18.67
C LEU A 386 0.79 -6.78 17.51
N VAL A 387 0.85 -5.83 16.57
CA VAL A 387 0.14 -5.95 15.29
C VAL A 387 1.13 -6.30 14.20
N TYR A 388 0.94 -7.47 13.59
CA TYR A 388 1.67 -7.92 12.42
C TYR A 388 0.85 -7.61 11.16
N SER A 389 1.48 -7.01 10.15
CA SER A 389 0.83 -6.76 8.87
C SER A 389 1.75 -6.91 7.66
N THR A 390 1.13 -7.25 6.53
CA THR A 390 1.76 -7.31 5.21
C THR A 390 0.81 -6.77 4.14
N CYS A 391 1.36 -6.31 3.02
CA CYS A 391 0.61 -6.00 1.80
C CYS A 391 0.77 -7.09 0.73
N THR A 392 0.83 -8.35 1.17
CA THR A 392 0.92 -9.53 0.29
C THR A 392 -0.26 -10.48 0.49
N VAL A 393 -0.41 -11.38 -0.48
CA VAL A 393 -1.48 -12.39 -0.52
C VAL A 393 -0.97 -13.79 -0.15
N THR A 394 0.34 -13.99 -0.06
CA THR A 394 0.94 -15.31 0.19
C THR A 394 0.58 -15.84 1.57
N ILE A 395 0.26 -17.13 1.66
CA ILE A 395 0.08 -17.87 2.91
C ILE A 395 1.41 -17.95 3.66
N ALA A 396 2.53 -18.15 2.96
CA ALA A 396 3.85 -18.27 3.58
C ALA A 396 4.25 -17.05 4.43
N GLU A 397 3.98 -15.84 3.95
CA GLU A 397 4.27 -14.60 4.67
C GLU A 397 3.15 -14.23 5.65
N ASN A 398 1.94 -14.79 5.52
CA ASN A 398 0.80 -14.42 6.36
C ASN A 398 0.53 -15.47 7.45
N GLU A 399 -0.38 -16.42 7.22
CA GLU A 399 -0.72 -17.47 8.18
C GLU A 399 0.50 -18.32 8.56
N GLY A 400 1.42 -18.55 7.63
CA GLY A 400 2.66 -19.28 7.89
C GLY A 400 3.55 -18.60 8.94
N ILE A 401 3.55 -17.26 8.99
CA ILE A 401 4.24 -16.49 10.03
C ILE A 401 3.48 -16.61 11.36
N ILE A 402 2.16 -16.52 11.36
CA ILE A 402 1.36 -16.60 12.60
C ILE A 402 1.42 -18.01 13.21
N ALA A 403 1.27 -19.07 12.41
CA ALA A 403 1.42 -20.45 12.85
C ALA A 403 2.80 -20.71 13.46
N TRP A 404 3.86 -20.21 12.80
CA TRP A 404 5.22 -20.27 13.33
C TRP A 404 5.36 -19.49 14.65
N ALA A 405 4.83 -18.27 14.72
CA ALA A 405 4.95 -17.41 15.90
C ALA A 405 4.26 -18.01 17.13
N LEU A 406 3.03 -18.55 16.97
CA LEU A 406 2.31 -19.21 18.06
C LEU A 406 3.02 -20.46 18.57
N LYS A 407 3.73 -21.19 17.67
CA LYS A 407 4.57 -22.33 18.07
C LYS A 407 5.86 -21.90 18.77
N GLN A 408 6.53 -20.87 18.27
CA GLN A 408 7.84 -20.43 18.81
C GLN A 408 7.72 -19.61 20.09
N PHE A 409 6.62 -18.88 20.27
CA PHE A 409 6.42 -17.97 21.39
C PHE A 409 5.12 -18.34 22.15
N PRO A 410 5.15 -19.34 23.04
CA PRO A 410 3.96 -19.80 23.77
C PRO A 410 3.29 -18.73 24.63
N LYS A 411 4.01 -17.65 24.96
CA LYS A 411 3.47 -16.48 25.68
C LYS A 411 2.66 -15.54 24.79
N LEU A 412 2.56 -15.78 23.48
CA LEU A 412 1.71 -14.98 22.60
C LEU A 412 0.34 -15.62 22.48
N LYS A 413 -0.69 -14.78 22.57
CA LYS A 413 -2.06 -15.15 22.31
C LYS A 413 -2.58 -14.33 21.14
N LEU A 414 -3.24 -14.99 20.19
CA LEU A 414 -3.89 -14.33 19.07
C LEU A 414 -5.22 -13.71 19.54
N GLU A 415 -5.42 -12.44 19.20
CA GLU A 415 -6.65 -11.68 19.46
C GLU A 415 -7.44 -11.48 18.16
N SER A 416 -8.77 -11.40 18.28
CA SER A 416 -9.65 -11.18 17.13
C SER A 416 -9.50 -9.76 16.59
N VAL A 417 -9.03 -9.61 15.36
CA VAL A 417 -8.96 -8.32 14.65
C VAL A 417 -10.34 -7.67 14.55
N LYS A 418 -11.38 -8.46 14.25
CA LYS A 418 -12.76 -7.97 14.12
C LYS A 418 -13.27 -7.39 15.43
N ASP A 419 -12.90 -7.98 16.56
CA ASP A 419 -13.32 -7.50 17.88
C ASP A 419 -12.59 -6.19 18.25
N GLN A 420 -11.32 -6.04 17.84
CA GLN A 420 -10.55 -4.81 18.07
C GLN A 420 -11.15 -3.60 17.34
N ILE A 421 -11.66 -3.79 16.12
CA ILE A 421 -12.31 -2.71 15.35
C ILE A 421 -13.84 -2.74 15.44
N LYS A 422 -14.42 -3.70 16.16
CA LYS A 422 -15.87 -3.90 16.38
C LYS A 422 -16.69 -3.99 15.09
N THR A 423 -16.12 -4.56 14.03
CA THR A 423 -16.80 -4.77 12.74
C THR A 423 -16.17 -5.91 11.95
N ASP A 424 -16.97 -6.61 11.15
CA ASP A 424 -16.56 -7.69 10.25
C ASP A 424 -16.73 -7.34 8.76
N LYS A 425 -17.11 -6.09 8.45
CA LYS A 425 -17.49 -5.66 7.08
C LYS A 425 -16.33 -5.57 6.09
N TYR A 426 -15.09 -5.42 6.55
CA TYR A 426 -13.99 -4.95 5.69
C TYR A 426 -13.03 -6.01 5.18
N GLY A 427 -12.95 -7.14 5.88
CA GLY A 427 -12.02 -8.21 5.53
C GLY A 427 -12.58 -9.59 5.87
N THR A 428 -11.95 -10.60 5.28
CA THR A 428 -12.29 -12.00 5.43
C THR A 428 -11.42 -12.65 6.49
N GLN A 429 -11.79 -13.86 6.91
CA GLN A 429 -10.94 -14.67 7.78
C GLN A 429 -9.65 -15.12 7.04
N GLY A 430 -8.64 -15.51 7.79
CA GLY A 430 -7.45 -16.17 7.24
C GLY A 430 -7.73 -17.56 6.69
N TYR A 431 -6.76 -18.11 5.97
CA TYR A 431 -6.79 -19.51 5.57
C TYR A 431 -6.57 -20.43 6.77
N ILE A 432 -7.23 -21.60 6.76
CA ILE A 432 -6.88 -22.69 7.66
C ILE A 432 -5.67 -23.39 7.03
N ILE A 433 -4.63 -23.60 7.82
CA ILE A 433 -3.41 -24.30 7.41
C ILE A 433 -2.90 -25.17 8.56
N ASP A 434 -1.95 -26.04 8.26
CA ASP A 434 -1.20 -26.75 9.31
C ASP A 434 -0.55 -25.75 10.28
N GLY A 435 -0.90 -25.86 11.56
CA GLY A 435 -0.43 -24.97 12.63
C GLY A 435 -1.27 -23.72 12.87
N LEU A 436 -2.33 -23.47 12.09
CA LEU A 436 -3.31 -22.41 12.35
C LEU A 436 -4.74 -22.98 12.28
N THR A 437 -5.29 -23.32 13.44
CA THR A 437 -6.64 -23.88 13.58
C THR A 437 -7.71 -22.94 13.04
N ASN A 438 -8.90 -23.48 12.73
CA ASN A 438 -10.06 -22.68 12.31
C ASN A 438 -10.40 -21.54 13.30
N GLU A 439 -10.26 -21.80 14.61
CA GLU A 439 -10.48 -20.78 15.63
C GLU A 439 -9.49 -19.61 15.49
N ASN A 440 -8.22 -19.90 15.22
CA ASN A 440 -7.20 -18.87 15.04
C ASN A 440 -7.30 -18.19 13.67
N ALA A 441 -7.66 -18.92 12.61
CA ALA A 441 -7.88 -18.36 11.28
C ALA A 441 -9.00 -17.30 11.27
N LYS A 442 -10.04 -17.46 12.11
CA LYS A 442 -11.11 -16.46 12.29
C LYS A 442 -10.66 -15.17 12.99
N LYS A 443 -9.56 -15.21 13.74
CA LYS A 443 -9.06 -14.06 14.51
C LYS A 443 -8.17 -13.13 13.67
N VAL A 444 -7.55 -13.63 12.61
CA VAL A 444 -6.80 -12.82 11.65
C VAL A 444 -7.72 -12.27 10.56
N CYS A 445 -7.26 -11.23 9.86
CA CYS A 445 -8.04 -10.54 8.84
C CYS A 445 -7.28 -10.46 7.52
N ARG A 446 -7.90 -10.96 6.46
CA ARG A 446 -7.44 -10.86 5.07
C ARG A 446 -8.25 -9.84 4.28
N PHE A 447 -7.56 -9.17 3.37
CA PHE A 447 -8.13 -8.28 2.39
C PHE A 447 -7.75 -8.79 1.00
N GLY A 448 -8.70 -8.75 0.06
CA GLY A 448 -8.58 -9.50 -1.18
C GLY A 448 -9.69 -9.20 -2.18
N PRO A 449 -9.88 -10.08 -3.18
CA PRO A 449 -10.91 -9.96 -4.21
C PRO A 449 -12.31 -9.71 -3.67
N GLU A 450 -12.66 -10.33 -2.54
CA GLU A 450 -13.99 -10.31 -1.94
C GLU A 450 -14.41 -8.91 -1.46
N SER A 451 -13.45 -8.08 -1.05
CA SER A 451 -13.70 -6.71 -0.57
C SER A 451 -13.31 -5.62 -1.57
N ASP A 452 -12.91 -6.00 -2.80
CA ASP A 452 -12.33 -5.12 -3.82
C ASP A 452 -11.26 -4.14 -3.28
N SER A 453 -10.45 -4.62 -2.34
CA SER A 453 -9.38 -3.83 -1.72
C SER A 453 -8.00 -4.26 -2.24
N VAL A 454 -6.91 -3.70 -1.72
CA VAL A 454 -5.59 -4.28 -1.97
C VAL A 454 -5.44 -5.59 -1.19
N GLY A 455 -4.60 -6.50 -1.67
CA GLY A 455 -4.21 -7.70 -0.94
C GLY A 455 -3.44 -7.31 0.33
N PHE A 456 -3.94 -7.75 1.47
CA PHE A 456 -3.40 -7.34 2.76
C PHE A 456 -3.72 -8.37 3.85
N PHE A 457 -2.90 -8.41 4.89
CA PHE A 457 -3.09 -9.28 6.05
C PHE A 457 -2.83 -8.55 7.36
N ILE A 458 -3.63 -8.84 8.38
CA ILE A 458 -3.51 -8.28 9.72
C ILE A 458 -3.69 -9.39 10.75
N ALA A 459 -2.77 -9.45 11.71
CA ALA A 459 -2.90 -10.25 12.93
C ALA A 459 -2.59 -9.39 14.16
N CYS A 460 -3.39 -9.57 15.22
CA CYS A 460 -3.19 -8.90 16.50
C CYS A 460 -2.85 -9.94 17.57
N LEU A 461 -1.77 -9.72 18.31
CA LEU A 461 -1.32 -10.62 19.36
C LEU A 461 -1.09 -9.87 20.67
N THR A 462 -1.44 -10.50 21.78
CA THR A 462 -1.10 -10.02 23.13
C THR A 462 -0.01 -10.90 23.70
N LYS A 463 0.99 -10.30 24.36
CA LYS A 463 1.97 -11.06 25.16
C LYS A 463 1.42 -11.30 26.55
N CYS A 464 1.27 -12.55 26.97
CA CYS A 464 0.87 -12.92 28.32
C CYS A 464 1.91 -12.44 29.36
N SER A 465 1.47 -12.36 30.63
CA SER A 465 2.30 -11.96 31.76
C SER A 465 3.57 -12.80 31.95
#